data_AF-A2E393-F1
#
_entry.id   AF-A2E393-F1
#
_cell.length_a   1.000
_cell.length_b   1.000
_cell.length_c   1.000
_cell.angle_alpha   90.00
_cell.angle_beta   90.00
_cell.angle_gamma   90.00
#
_symmetry.space_group_name_H-M   'P 1'
#
loop_
_entity.id
_entity.type
_entity.pdbx_description
1 polymer ?
#
loop_
_entity_poly.entity_id
_entity_poly.type
_entity_poly.pdbx_seq_one_letter_code
_entity_poly.pdbx_strand_id
1 'polypeptide(L)'
;MESFVAEKFWTMTIHSGKPERPPVPKGSRFMLSQIQAVDEKADKILVEMLTEVIRMDKIDDETDTTVTDVAETNIAVIYPKKKSTYATSLVFSEVNDVLFGCDGGDVILSGVYDDTALNEEMAQMEEEEAHEK
;
A
#
# COMPACT_ATOMS: atom_id res chain seq x y z
N MET A 1 5.44 -12.72 19.52
CA MET A 1 5.67 -11.53 18.68
C MET A 1 6.55 -12.05 17.55
N GLU A 2 5.94 -12.39 16.41
CA GLU A 2 6.67 -12.98 15.29
C GLU A 2 7.61 -11.92 14.71
N SER A 3 8.90 -12.25 14.66
CA SER A 3 9.92 -11.39 14.06
C SER A 3 9.78 -11.44 12.54
N PHE A 4 9.61 -10.29 11.90
CA PHE A 4 9.74 -10.15 10.45
C PHE A 4 11.18 -10.49 10.05
N VAL A 5 11.38 -11.52 9.22
CA VAL A 5 12.72 -12.09 8.95
C VAL A 5 13.43 -11.41 7.76
N ALA A 6 12.75 -10.58 6.97
CA ALA A 6 13.39 -9.78 5.91
C ALA A 6 12.69 -8.43 5.66
N GLU A 7 12.81 -7.48 6.59
CA GLU A 7 12.22 -6.14 6.41
C GLU A 7 13.07 -5.30 5.44
N LYS A 8 12.52 -5.01 4.26
CA LYS A 8 13.06 -4.02 3.32
C LYS A 8 12.36 -2.68 3.54
N PHE A 9 13.11 -1.58 3.44
CA PHE A 9 12.55 -0.24 3.59
C PHE A 9 11.96 0.27 2.28
N TRP A 10 10.86 1.00 2.38
CA TRP A 10 10.28 1.73 1.26
C TRP A 10 9.95 3.17 1.64
N THR A 11 10.01 4.06 0.65
CA THR A 11 9.63 5.47 0.78
C THR A 11 9.02 5.94 -0.54
N MET A 12 8.05 6.83 -0.48
CA MET A 12 7.48 7.48 -1.67
C MET A 12 7.05 8.90 -1.34
N THR A 13 7.10 9.77 -2.34
CA THR A 13 6.48 11.10 -2.28
C THR A 13 5.16 11.02 -3.01
N ILE A 14 4.09 11.54 -2.40
CA ILE A 14 2.78 11.65 -3.01
C ILE A 14 2.51 13.12 -3.28
N HIS A 15 2.20 13.42 -4.53
CA HIS A 15 1.82 14.74 -4.95
C HIS A 15 0.32 14.96 -4.79
N SER A 16 -0.06 16.16 -4.33
CA SER A 16 -1.47 16.47 -4.10
C SER A 16 -2.33 16.26 -5.36
N GLY A 17 -3.44 15.55 -5.19
CA GLY A 17 -4.39 15.22 -6.27
C GLY A 17 -3.95 14.07 -7.18
N LYS A 18 -2.83 13.39 -6.89
CA LYS A 18 -2.35 12.24 -7.67
C LYS A 18 -2.17 11.03 -6.76
N PRO A 19 -3.15 10.12 -6.72
CA PRO A 19 -2.98 8.86 -6.03
C PRO A 19 -1.86 8.02 -6.68
N GLU A 20 -0.99 7.46 -5.86
CA GLU A 20 0.16 6.68 -6.31
C GLU A 20 0.27 5.35 -5.56
N ARG A 21 0.79 4.34 -6.25
CA ARG A 21 1.03 3.02 -5.68
C ARG A 21 2.36 3.02 -4.93
N PRO A 22 2.46 2.39 -3.75
CA PRO A 22 3.74 2.27 -3.07
C PRO A 22 4.73 1.45 -3.92
N PRO A 23 6.04 1.74 -3.83
CA PRO A 23 7.09 1.01 -4.54
C PRO A 23 7.40 -0.33 -3.83
N VAL A 24 6.37 -1.11 -3.60
CA VAL A 24 6.40 -2.44 -2.97
C VAL A 24 6.02 -3.46 -4.04
N PRO A 25 6.77 -4.58 -4.18
CA PRO A 25 6.41 -5.62 -5.14
C PRO A 25 4.98 -6.15 -4.91
N LYS A 26 4.29 -6.46 -6.01
CA LYS A 26 2.94 -7.05 -5.93
C LYS A 26 3.05 -8.42 -5.25
N GLY A 27 2.12 -8.72 -4.33
CA GLY A 27 2.17 -9.95 -3.55
C GLY A 27 3.08 -9.87 -2.32
N SER A 28 3.64 -8.71 -1.99
CA SER A 28 4.37 -8.50 -0.73
C SER A 28 3.46 -7.94 0.36
N ARG A 29 3.70 -8.38 1.60
CA ARG A 29 3.11 -7.77 2.79
C ARG A 29 3.87 -6.49 3.11
N PHE A 30 3.19 -5.40 3.44
CA PHE A 30 3.88 -4.15 3.81
C PHE A 30 3.20 -3.38 4.93
N MET A 31 3.97 -2.54 5.59
CA MET A 31 3.53 -1.63 6.65
C MET A 31 3.81 -0.19 6.24
N LEU A 32 2.83 0.69 6.43
CA LEU A 32 3.03 2.13 6.49
C LEU A 32 3.35 2.52 7.94
N SER A 33 4.50 3.14 8.14
CA SER A 33 5.04 3.48 9.46
C SER A 33 5.02 4.99 9.74
N GLN A 34 5.20 5.81 8.71
CA GLN A 34 5.26 7.26 8.86
C GLN A 34 4.69 7.99 7.65
N ILE A 35 4.06 9.13 7.93
CA ILE A 35 3.58 10.12 6.97
C ILE A 35 4.20 11.46 7.36
N GLN A 36 4.85 12.16 6.43
CA GLN A 36 5.51 13.43 6.68
C GLN A 36 5.06 14.47 5.64
N ALA A 37 4.63 15.65 6.09
CA ALA A 37 4.36 16.77 5.21
C ALA A 37 5.65 17.30 4.56
N VAL A 38 5.60 17.53 3.26
CA VAL A 38 6.64 18.23 2.50
C VAL A 38 6.30 19.72 2.42
N ASP A 39 5.02 20.05 2.21
CA ASP A 39 4.57 21.43 2.16
C ASP A 39 4.34 21.98 3.58
N GLU A 40 5.36 22.66 4.12
CA GLU A 40 5.30 23.31 5.43
C GLU A 40 4.35 24.53 5.48
N LYS A 41 3.97 25.07 4.32
CA LYS A 41 3.10 26.25 4.24
C LYS A 41 1.63 25.87 4.24
N ALA A 42 1.30 24.64 3.86
CA ALA A 42 -0.05 24.12 3.90
C ALA A 42 -0.66 24.21 5.31
N ASP A 43 -1.94 24.59 5.37
CA ASP A 43 -2.67 24.70 6.64
C ASP A 43 -3.09 23.33 7.17
N LYS A 44 -3.52 22.46 6.25
CA LYS A 44 -3.97 21.10 6.51
C LYS A 44 -3.71 20.25 5.26
N ILE A 45 -3.22 19.04 5.48
CA ILE A 45 -3.08 18.02 4.44
C ILE A 45 -3.92 16.82 4.85
N LEU A 46 -4.81 16.37 3.96
CA LEU A 46 -5.56 15.13 4.11
C LEU A 46 -4.81 14.02 3.39
N VAL A 47 -4.66 12.86 4.04
CA VAL A 47 -4.03 11.70 3.42
C VAL A 47 -5.03 10.56 3.38
N GLU A 48 -5.21 10.02 2.19
CA GLU A 48 -6.23 9.06 1.85
C GLU A 48 -5.61 7.79 1.29
N MET A 49 -6.36 6.72 1.41
CA MET A 49 -6.01 5.40 0.93
C MET A 49 -7.17 4.87 0.11
N LEU A 50 -6.87 4.42 -1.10
CA LEU A 50 -7.81 3.74 -1.98
C LEU A 50 -7.42 2.26 -1.98
N THR A 51 -8.35 1.40 -1.60
CA THR A 51 -8.14 -0.05 -1.61
C THR A 51 -9.13 -0.70 -2.55
N GLU A 52 -8.62 -1.49 -3.49
CA GLU A 52 -9.48 -2.30 -4.36
C GLU A 52 -9.98 -3.52 -3.56
N VAL A 53 -11.30 -3.69 -3.53
CA VAL A 53 -11.97 -4.77 -2.79
C VAL A 53 -12.73 -5.62 -3.79
N ILE A 54 -12.45 -6.92 -3.80
CA ILE A 54 -13.21 -7.90 -4.59
C ILE A 54 -14.57 -8.10 -3.93
N ARG A 55 -15.64 -7.77 -4.66
CA ARG A 55 -17.04 -7.96 -4.22
C ARG A 55 -17.47 -9.40 -4.47
N MET A 56 -17.24 -10.29 -3.51
CA MET A 56 -17.69 -11.70 -3.62
C MET A 56 -19.21 -11.84 -3.77
N ASP A 57 -19.97 -10.86 -3.33
CA ASP A 57 -21.44 -10.79 -3.45
C ASP A 57 -21.95 -10.48 -4.86
N LYS A 58 -21.06 -10.09 -5.78
CA LYS A 58 -21.39 -9.69 -7.16
C LYS A 58 -20.75 -10.59 -8.22
N ILE A 59 -20.13 -11.69 -7.80
CA ILE A 59 -19.62 -12.69 -8.74
C ILE A 59 -20.84 -13.41 -9.31
N ASP A 60 -21.12 -13.17 -10.59
CA ASP A 60 -22.11 -13.92 -11.36
C ASP A 60 -21.42 -15.17 -11.91
N ASP A 61 -21.78 -16.33 -11.38
CA ASP A 61 -21.21 -17.64 -11.77
C ASP A 61 -21.42 -17.93 -13.28
N GLU A 62 -22.33 -17.21 -13.96
CA GLU A 62 -22.56 -17.37 -15.40
C GLU A 62 -21.64 -16.52 -16.29
N THR A 63 -21.07 -15.41 -15.80
CA THR A 63 -20.32 -14.45 -16.64
C THR A 63 -18.82 -14.38 -16.35
N ASP A 64 -18.34 -15.10 -15.33
CA ASP A 64 -16.91 -15.17 -14.95
C ASP A 64 -16.25 -13.77 -14.81
N THR A 65 -17.05 -12.77 -14.41
CA THR A 65 -16.61 -11.38 -14.35
C THR A 65 -16.49 -10.93 -12.90
N THR A 66 -15.25 -10.79 -12.43
CA THR A 66 -14.98 -10.26 -11.08
C THR A 66 -15.32 -8.77 -11.02
N VAL A 67 -16.27 -8.39 -10.15
CA VAL A 67 -16.57 -6.97 -9.87
C VAL A 67 -15.65 -6.48 -8.76
N THR A 68 -14.82 -5.48 -9.07
CA THR A 68 -14.00 -4.78 -8.08
C THR A 68 -14.64 -3.45 -7.69
N ASP A 69 -14.53 -3.09 -6.41
CA ASP A 69 -14.97 -1.81 -5.87
C ASP A 69 -13.78 -1.08 -5.25
N VAL A 70 -13.79 0.24 -5.23
CA VAL A 70 -12.71 1.03 -4.65
C VAL A 70 -13.20 1.67 -3.35
N ALA A 71 -12.62 1.24 -2.24
CA ALA A 71 -12.89 1.81 -0.93
C ALA A 71 -11.91 2.95 -0.64
N GLU A 72 -12.43 4.17 -0.50
CA GLU A 72 -11.66 5.34 -0.09
C GLU A 72 -11.71 5.51 1.43
N THR A 73 -10.54 5.61 2.07
CA THR A 73 -10.40 5.74 3.53
C THR A 73 -9.44 6.86 3.88
N ASN A 74 -9.88 7.77 4.75
CA ASN A 74 -9.03 8.79 5.34
C ASN A 74 -8.10 8.17 6.41
N ILE A 75 -6.80 8.17 6.17
CA ILE A 75 -5.82 7.54 7.08
C ILE A 75 -5.08 8.53 7.96
N ALA A 76 -4.97 9.80 7.56
CA ALA A 76 -4.37 10.85 8.39
C ALA A 76 -4.84 12.26 8.01
N VAL A 77 -4.75 13.16 9.00
CA VAL A 77 -4.84 14.60 8.81
C VAL A 77 -3.60 15.24 9.41
N ILE A 78 -2.79 15.90 8.60
CA ILE A 78 -1.56 16.56 9.02
C ILE A 78 -1.78 18.07 9.04
N TYR A 79 -1.26 18.73 10.08
CA TYR A 79 -1.25 20.18 10.20
C TYR A 79 0.21 20.63 10.22
N PRO A 80 0.85 20.90 9.08
CA PRO A 80 2.30 21.08 8.98
C PRO A 80 2.87 22.10 9.98
N LYS A 81 2.16 23.21 10.19
CA LYS A 81 2.52 24.28 11.14
C LYS A 81 2.47 23.87 12.63
N LYS A 82 1.83 22.75 12.97
CA LYS A 82 1.69 22.23 14.34
C LYS A 82 2.47 20.94 14.53
N LYS A 83 2.31 20.01 13.59
CA LYS A 83 2.90 18.67 13.59
C LYS A 83 3.00 18.21 12.14
N SER A 84 4.21 18.23 11.59
CA SER A 84 4.50 17.85 10.21
C SER A 84 4.64 16.35 10.00
N THR A 85 4.76 15.55 11.07
CA THR A 85 4.95 14.10 10.99
C THR A 85 3.87 13.35 11.76
N TYR A 86 3.33 12.30 11.15
CA TYR A 86 2.37 11.37 11.75
C TYR A 86 2.95 9.95 11.70
N ALA A 87 3.11 9.33 12.88
CA ALA A 87 3.54 7.94 13.00
C ALA A 87 2.30 7.03 13.00
N THR A 88 2.39 5.89 12.30
CA THR A 88 1.30 4.94 12.15
C THR A 88 1.85 3.50 12.06
N SER A 89 0.97 2.51 12.04
CA SER A 89 1.33 1.09 11.88
C SER A 89 0.20 0.38 11.12
N LEU A 90 -0.11 0.90 9.94
CA LEU A 90 -1.08 0.25 9.05
C LEU A 90 -0.38 -0.88 8.32
N VAL A 91 -0.91 -2.09 8.45
CA VAL A 91 -0.36 -3.30 7.83
C VAL A 91 -1.29 -3.77 6.73
N PHE A 92 -0.72 -4.03 5.56
CA PHE A 92 -1.41 -4.46 4.36
C PHE A 92 -0.97 -5.87 3.99
N SER A 93 -1.94 -6.69 3.61
CA SER A 93 -1.68 -8.07 3.17
C SER A 93 -1.32 -8.12 1.70
N GLU A 94 -0.77 -9.26 1.28
CA GLU A 94 -0.25 -9.52 -0.07
C GLU A 94 -1.32 -9.40 -1.17
N VAL A 95 -2.60 -9.59 -0.79
CA VAL A 95 -3.75 -9.50 -1.70
C VAL A 95 -4.32 -8.08 -1.82
N ASN A 96 -3.86 -7.12 -1.02
CA ASN A 96 -4.38 -5.77 -1.08
C ASN A 96 -3.72 -4.96 -2.20
N ASP A 97 -4.53 -4.45 -3.12
CA ASP A 97 -4.11 -3.39 -4.02
C ASP A 97 -4.43 -2.03 -3.39
N VAL A 98 -3.39 -1.26 -3.07
CA VAL A 98 -3.50 0.00 -2.32
C VAL A 98 -2.85 1.13 -3.10
N LEU A 99 -3.58 2.22 -3.25
CA LEU A 99 -3.05 3.51 -3.67
C LEU A 99 -3.17 4.50 -2.51
N PHE A 100 -2.23 5.41 -2.42
CA PHE A 100 -2.27 6.49 -1.46
C PHE A 100 -2.42 7.82 -2.18
N GLY A 101 -3.27 8.69 -1.65
CA GLY A 101 -3.49 10.04 -2.17
C GLY A 101 -3.34 11.09 -1.08
N CYS A 102 -3.16 12.35 -1.48
CA CYS A 102 -3.24 13.47 -0.56
C CYS A 102 -3.92 14.69 -1.19
N ASP A 103 -4.52 15.51 -0.34
CA ASP A 103 -5.12 16.80 -0.69
C ASP A 103 -4.62 17.91 0.23
N GLY A 104 -4.40 19.10 -0.34
CA GLY A 104 -3.93 20.29 0.37
C GLY A 104 -2.40 20.44 0.52
N GLY A 105 -1.61 19.44 0.12
CA GLY A 105 -0.15 19.52 0.08
C GLY A 105 0.53 18.16 -0.11
N ASP A 106 1.79 18.17 -0.50
CA ASP A 106 2.57 16.95 -0.77
C ASP A 106 3.02 16.28 0.53
N VAL A 107 3.13 14.95 0.51
CA VAL A 107 3.58 14.14 1.65
C VAL A 107 4.61 13.09 1.24
N ILE A 108 5.46 12.69 2.19
CA ILE A 108 6.32 11.52 2.09
C ILE A 108 5.71 10.42 2.96
N LEU A 109 5.51 9.24 2.38
CA LEU A 109 5.15 8.02 3.10
C LEU A 109 6.37 7.12 3.21
N SER A 110 6.52 6.44 4.35
CA SER A 110 7.57 5.44 4.51
C SER A 110 7.15 4.29 5.42
N GLY A 111 7.81 3.16 5.22
CA GLY A 111 7.61 1.97 6.04
C GLY A 111 8.50 0.82 5.62
N VAL A 112 8.03 -0.39 5.90
CA VAL A 112 8.75 -1.64 5.61
C VAL A 112 7.87 -2.61 4.84
N TYR A 113 8.49 -3.55 4.11
CA TYR A 113 7.80 -4.64 3.45
C TYR A 113 8.59 -5.95 3.57
N ASP A 114 7.89 -7.05 3.41
CA ASP A 114 8.42 -8.41 3.37
C ASP A 114 7.97 -9.08 2.05
N ASP A 115 8.94 -9.54 1.27
CA ASP A 115 8.73 -10.23 -0.01
C ASP A 115 9.13 -11.71 0.03
N THR A 116 9.30 -12.29 1.23
CA THR A 116 9.67 -13.72 1.39
C THR A 116 8.65 -14.64 0.73
N ALA A 117 7.35 -14.40 0.91
CA ALA A 117 6.29 -15.19 0.31
C ALA A 117 6.37 -15.21 -1.23
N LEU A 118 6.64 -14.05 -1.84
CA LEU A 118 6.81 -13.92 -3.29
C LEU A 118 8.03 -14.70 -3.79
N ASN A 119 9.15 -14.65 -3.06
CA ASN A 119 10.37 -15.37 -3.43
C ASN A 119 10.19 -16.89 -3.34
N GLU A 120 9.46 -17.40 -2.35
CA GLU A 120 9.17 -18.83 -2.20
C GLU A 120 8.25 -19.35 -3.31
N GLU A 121 7.21 -18.59 -3.68
CA GLU A 121 6.29 -18.95 -4.78
C GLU A 121 7.03 -18.99 -6.13
N MET A 122 7.89 -18.00 -6.40
CA MET A 122 8.71 -17.97 -7.60
C MET A 122 9.69 -19.15 -7.69
N ALA A 123 10.32 -19.51 -6.56
CA ALA A 123 11.27 -20.63 -6.53
C ALA A 123 10.59 -21.98 -6.83
N GLN A 124 9.35 -22.17 -6.36
CA GLN A 124 8.57 -23.39 -6.63
C GLN A 124 8.17 -23.50 -8.11
N MET A 125 7.73 -22.40 -8.73
CA MET A 125 7.40 -22.38 -10.16
C MET A 125 8.60 -22.72 -11.06
N GLU A 126 9.79 -22.20 -10.74
CA GLU A 126 11.02 -22.52 -11.51
C GLU A 126 11.41 -24.01 -11.41
N GLU A 127 11.20 -24.64 -10.26
CA GLU A 127 11.46 -26.07 -10.06
C GLU A 127 10.48 -26.95 -10.84
N GLU A 128 9.19 -26.59 -10.86
CA GLU A 128 8.16 -27.29 -11.65
C GLU A 128 8.44 -27.19 -13.16
N GLU A 129 8.76 -26.00 -13.68
CA GLU A 129 9.10 -25.82 -15.10
C GLU A 129 10.38 -26.57 -15.53
N ALA A 130 11.31 -26.78 -14.59
CA ALA A 130 12.53 -27.54 -14.84
C ALA A 130 12.30 -29.06 -14.86
N HIS A 131 11.29 -29.55 -14.12
CA HIS A 131 10.92 -30.97 -14.07
C HIS A 131 9.99 -31.41 -15.22
N GLU A 132 9.32 -30.49 -15.90
CA GLU A 132 8.46 -30.76 -17.06
C GLU A 132 9.20 -30.74 -18.42
N LYS A 133 10.50 -30.40 -18.44
CA LYS A 133 11.36 -30.44 -19.64
C LYS A 133 12.24 -31.68 -19.70
#